data_AF-R7VYR7-F1
#
_entry.id   AF-R7VYR7-F1
#
_cell.length_a   1.000
_cell.length_b   1.000
_cell.length_c   1.000
_cell.angle_alpha   90.00
_cell.angle_beta   90.00
_cell.angle_gamma   90.00
#
_symmetry.space_group_name_H-M   'P 1'
#
loop_
_entity.id
_entity.type
_entity.pdbx_description
1 polymer ?
#
loop_
_entity_poly.entity_id
_entity_poly.type
_entity_poly.pdbx_seq_one_letter_code
_entity_poly.pdbx_strand_id
1 'polypeptide(L)'
;MTKFYTNFQVDEIGRAVSVGDGIARVYGLNEIQAGEIVEFASGVKGIALNLENENVGIVVFGSDTAIKGDLVKRTGSIVDVPAGKAMLGRVVDALGVPIDGKGALSDHERRRLEVKALGIIERKFVHEPMQTGLKAVDSLVPIGRGQRELIIGDRQTGKTAIAIDTILNQKQMNSRGTNEMLFYHGIRQAINVGLSVSRVGSAAQLKAMKQVCGSSKLELAQYREVAAFAQFGSDLDAATQALLNRGARLTEVPKQPQYEPLPIEKQIVVIYAAVNGFCDRMPLDRISQYEKAPC
;
A
#
# COMPACT_ATOMS: atom_id res chain seq x y z
N MET A 1 11.31 -35.23 46.62
CA MET A 1 12.04 -34.00 46.28
C MET A 1 12.83 -34.24 45.01
N THR A 2 12.25 -33.92 43.86
CA THR A 2 12.88 -34.09 42.55
C THR A 2 13.77 -32.88 42.30
N LYS A 3 15.08 -33.08 42.22
CA LYS A 3 16.06 -32.01 41.94
C LYS A 3 15.86 -31.51 40.51
N PHE A 4 15.27 -30.32 40.36
CA PHE A 4 15.35 -29.53 39.14
C PHE A 4 16.77 -28.98 39.02
N TYR A 5 17.67 -29.75 38.39
CA TYR A 5 18.93 -29.20 37.91
C TYR A 5 18.59 -28.29 36.72
N THR A 6 18.51 -26.98 36.97
CA THR A 6 18.54 -25.97 35.92
C THR A 6 19.96 -25.95 35.37
N ASN A 7 20.18 -26.58 34.22
CA ASN A 7 21.39 -26.37 33.43
C ASN A 7 21.41 -24.88 33.03
N PHE A 8 22.13 -24.05 33.78
CA PHE A 8 22.44 -22.68 33.39
C PHE A 8 23.45 -22.75 32.23
N GLN A 9 22.97 -22.73 30.99
CA GLN A 9 23.84 -22.52 29.83
C GLN A 9 24.25 -21.05 29.79
N VAL A 10 25.45 -20.77 30.30
CA VAL A 10 26.02 -19.42 30.34
C VAL A 10 26.18 -18.83 28.94
N ASP A 11 26.31 -19.67 27.91
CA ASP A 11 26.47 -19.26 26.50
C ASP A 11 25.25 -18.57 25.89
N GLU A 12 24.07 -18.68 26.52
CA GLU A 12 22.82 -18.10 26.02
C GLU A 12 22.47 -16.74 26.63
N ILE A 13 23.31 -16.26 27.56
CA ILE A 13 23.07 -15.02 28.30
C ILE A 13 24.15 -14.00 27.95
N GLY A 14 23.74 -12.76 27.79
CA GLY A 14 24.62 -11.61 27.65
C GLY A 14 24.29 -10.52 28.66
N ARG A 15 25.09 -9.45 28.64
CA ARG A 15 24.87 -8.25 29.45
C ARG A 15 24.96 -6.99 28.62
N ALA A 16 23.97 -6.12 28.72
CA ALA A 16 23.94 -4.85 28.02
C ALA A 16 24.97 -3.88 28.63
N VAL A 17 26.03 -3.56 27.89
CA VAL A 17 27.14 -2.72 28.36
C VAL A 17 26.84 -1.24 28.08
N SER A 18 26.34 -0.96 26.88
CA SER A 18 25.96 0.39 26.45
C SER A 18 24.62 0.37 25.77
N VAL A 19 23.86 1.44 25.95
CA VAL A 19 22.55 1.65 25.34
C VAL A 19 22.46 3.12 24.94
N GLY A 20 22.06 3.39 23.71
CA GLY A 20 21.82 4.74 23.22
C GLY A 20 21.20 4.72 21.83
N ASP A 21 20.32 5.69 21.57
CA ASP A 21 19.62 5.88 20.29
C ASP A 21 18.90 4.60 19.80
N GLY A 22 18.31 3.82 20.72
CA GLY A 22 17.62 2.57 20.40
C GLY A 22 18.54 1.39 20.04
N ILE A 23 19.85 1.52 20.28
CA ILE A 23 20.84 0.45 20.04
C ILE A 23 21.49 0.06 21.37
N ALA A 24 21.46 -1.23 21.68
CA ALA A 24 22.18 -1.82 22.80
C ALA A 24 23.40 -2.61 22.30
N ARG A 25 24.55 -2.45 22.95
CA ARG A 25 25.70 -3.35 22.78
C ARG A 25 25.72 -4.33 23.92
N VAL A 26 25.70 -5.61 23.58
CA VAL A 26 25.59 -6.70 24.54
C VAL A 26 26.84 -7.58 24.47
N TYR A 27 27.49 -7.79 25.61
CA TYR A 27 28.62 -8.71 25.73
C TYR A 27 28.10 -10.12 26.07
N GLY A 28 28.67 -11.17 25.48
CA GLY A 28 28.20 -12.56 25.61
C GLY A 28 27.34 -12.99 24.42
N LEU A 29 26.33 -13.83 24.66
CA LEU A 29 25.46 -14.39 23.61
C LEU A 29 26.27 -15.16 22.53
N ASN A 30 27.23 -16.00 22.95
CA ASN A 30 28.25 -16.60 22.07
C ASN A 30 27.69 -17.32 20.82
N GLU A 31 26.51 -17.91 20.95
CA GLU A 31 25.88 -18.73 19.91
C GLU A 31 24.74 -18.00 19.17
N ILE A 32 24.62 -16.67 19.32
CA ILE A 32 23.54 -15.89 18.70
C ILE A 32 23.65 -15.81 17.18
N GLN A 33 22.51 -15.80 16.51
CA GLN A 33 22.42 -15.66 15.06
C GLN A 33 22.02 -14.24 14.65
N ALA A 34 22.45 -13.82 13.46
CA ALA A 34 22.00 -12.57 12.86
C ALA A 34 20.50 -12.66 12.59
N GLY A 35 19.76 -11.64 13.00
CA GLY A 35 18.30 -11.60 12.95
C GLY A 35 17.59 -12.36 14.08
N GLU A 36 18.32 -12.90 15.06
CA GLU A 36 17.72 -13.55 16.23
C GLU A 36 17.07 -12.52 17.18
N ILE A 37 15.90 -12.86 17.72
CA ILE A 37 15.26 -12.05 18.76
C ILE A 37 15.93 -12.33 20.10
N VAL A 38 16.12 -11.27 20.87
CA VAL A 38 16.53 -11.34 22.28
C VAL A 38 15.49 -10.69 23.18
N GLU A 39 15.53 -11.06 24.46
CA GLU A 39 14.71 -10.49 25.51
C GLU A 39 15.61 -9.97 26.64
N PHE A 40 15.44 -8.69 26.97
CA PHE A 40 16.09 -8.04 28.11
C PHE A 40 15.35 -8.41 29.40
N ALA A 41 16.03 -8.39 30.54
CA ALA A 41 15.44 -8.71 31.85
C ALA A 41 14.22 -7.82 32.21
N SER A 42 14.19 -6.59 31.67
CA SER A 42 13.07 -5.65 31.73
C SER A 42 11.84 -6.06 30.89
N GLY A 43 11.93 -7.12 30.08
CA GLY A 43 10.89 -7.60 29.16
C GLY A 43 10.90 -6.89 27.79
N VAL A 44 11.80 -5.92 27.60
CA VAL A 44 12.02 -5.29 26.29
C VAL A 44 12.60 -6.33 25.34
N LYS A 45 12.18 -6.29 24.07
CA LYS A 45 12.71 -7.17 23.03
C LYS A 45 13.66 -6.42 22.12
N GLY A 46 14.53 -7.14 21.44
CA GLY A 46 15.38 -6.58 20.41
C GLY A 46 15.78 -7.61 19.36
N ILE A 47 16.44 -7.15 18.31
CA ILE A 47 16.97 -7.99 17.24
C ILE A 47 18.48 -7.81 17.11
N ALA A 48 19.20 -8.93 17.09
CA ALA A 48 20.63 -8.91 16.81
C ALA A 48 20.87 -8.61 15.33
N LEU A 49 21.53 -7.49 15.02
CA LEU A 49 21.86 -7.13 13.64
C LEU A 49 23.35 -7.25 13.36
N ASN A 50 24.19 -6.75 14.26
CA ASN A 50 25.64 -6.77 14.08
C ASN A 50 26.28 -7.76 15.07
N LEU A 51 27.03 -8.72 14.55
CA LEU A 51 27.75 -9.71 15.35
C LEU A 51 29.25 -9.39 15.27
N GLU A 52 29.78 -8.72 16.29
CA GLU A 52 31.22 -8.45 16.40
C GLU A 52 31.88 -9.50 17.29
N ASN A 53 33.21 -9.59 17.25
CA ASN A 53 33.95 -10.60 18.02
C ASN A 53 33.76 -10.46 19.54
N GLU A 54 33.58 -9.23 20.03
CA GLU A 54 33.50 -8.94 21.48
C GLU A 54 32.09 -8.56 21.94
N ASN A 55 31.20 -8.13 21.04
CA ASN A 55 29.88 -7.68 21.42
C ASN A 55 28.88 -7.86 20.28
N VAL A 56 27.60 -7.82 20.63
CA VAL A 56 26.48 -7.94 19.72
C VAL A 56 25.72 -6.63 19.71
N GLY A 57 25.54 -6.05 18.52
CA GLY A 57 24.71 -4.89 18.28
C GLY A 57 23.25 -5.28 18.14
N ILE A 58 22.45 -4.88 19.12
CA ILE A 58 21.02 -5.21 19.21
C ILE A 58 20.21 -3.93 19.00
N VAL A 59 19.31 -3.95 18.01
CA VAL A 59 18.30 -2.90 17.86
C VAL A 59 17.14 -3.20 18.78
N VAL A 60 16.77 -2.23 19.60
CA VAL A 60 15.79 -2.36 20.67
C VAL A 60 14.40 -2.03 20.15
N PHE A 61 13.42 -2.86 20.50
CA PHE A 61 12.01 -2.64 20.20
C PHE A 61 11.33 -1.96 21.39
N GLY A 62 11.19 -0.64 21.33
CA GLY A 62 10.52 0.16 22.37
C GLY A 62 11.49 1.09 23.10
N SER A 63 11.29 1.24 24.41
CA SER A 63 12.09 2.16 25.24
C SER A 63 13.44 1.55 25.60
N ASP A 64 14.50 2.33 25.43
CA ASP A 64 15.89 1.97 25.74
C ASP A 64 16.36 2.54 27.10
N THR A 65 15.51 3.31 27.78
CA THR A 65 15.85 4.05 29.01
C THR A 65 16.23 3.16 30.21
N ALA A 66 15.66 1.94 30.30
CA ALA A 66 15.76 1.10 31.50
C ALA A 66 16.61 -0.16 31.29
N ILE A 67 17.25 -0.34 30.14
CA ILE A 67 17.85 -1.63 29.75
C ILE A 67 19.38 -1.66 29.88
N LYS A 68 20.01 -0.58 30.33
CA LYS A 68 21.47 -0.55 30.52
C LYS A 68 21.87 -1.42 31.72
N GLY A 69 22.78 -2.34 31.50
CA GLY A 69 23.24 -3.30 32.50
C GLY A 69 22.36 -4.55 32.62
N ASP A 70 21.22 -4.61 31.91
CA ASP A 70 20.31 -5.75 31.91
C ASP A 70 21.00 -7.02 31.43
N LEU A 71 20.55 -8.13 31.99
CA LEU A 71 20.78 -9.44 31.39
C LEU A 71 19.92 -9.56 30.14
N VAL A 72 20.52 -10.11 29.10
CA VAL A 72 19.89 -10.32 27.81
C VAL A 72 19.90 -11.80 27.53
N LYS A 73 18.74 -12.34 27.16
CA LYS A 73 18.56 -13.75 26.84
C LYS A 73 18.21 -13.94 25.39
N ARG A 74 18.79 -14.97 24.80
CA ARG A 74 18.42 -15.47 23.48
C ARG A 74 17.03 -16.07 23.49
N THR A 75 16.27 -15.87 22.41
CA THR A 75 15.02 -16.61 22.19
C THR A 75 15.23 -17.87 21.33
N GLY A 76 16.41 -18.03 20.71
CA GLY A 76 16.69 -19.12 19.79
C GLY A 76 15.93 -19.06 18.46
N SER A 77 15.18 -17.96 18.25
CA SER A 77 14.30 -17.80 17.09
C SER A 77 14.70 -16.57 16.29
N ILE A 78 14.95 -16.79 14.99
CA ILE A 78 15.06 -15.70 14.00
C ILE A 78 13.71 -14.96 13.97
N VAL A 79 13.77 -13.65 13.79
CA VAL A 79 12.60 -12.77 13.81
C VAL A 79 11.45 -13.31 12.96
N ASP A 80 10.33 -13.57 13.64
CA ASP A 80 9.10 -14.07 13.06
C ASP A 80 7.89 -13.35 13.65
N VAL A 81 6.78 -13.38 12.94
CA VAL A 81 5.53 -12.71 13.31
C VAL A 81 4.34 -13.64 13.12
N PRO A 82 3.24 -13.45 13.89
CA PRO A 82 2.00 -14.16 13.64
C PRO A 82 1.47 -13.84 12.24
N ALA A 83 1.02 -14.88 11.54
CA ALA A 83 0.44 -14.80 10.22
C ALA A 83 -0.79 -15.72 10.13
N GLY A 84 -1.69 -15.39 9.21
CA GLY A 84 -2.90 -16.16 8.95
C GLY A 84 -4.18 -15.33 9.11
N LYS A 85 -5.33 -16.01 9.00
CA LYS A 85 -6.64 -15.35 8.99
C LYS A 85 -7.01 -14.69 10.32
N ALA A 86 -6.43 -15.13 11.44
CA ALA A 86 -6.63 -14.53 12.76
C ALA A 86 -6.20 -13.04 12.83
N MET A 87 -5.36 -12.59 11.91
CA MET A 87 -4.92 -11.19 11.82
C MET A 87 -5.98 -10.26 11.21
N LEU A 88 -6.98 -10.80 10.50
CA LEU A 88 -7.98 -9.99 9.81
C LEU A 88 -8.81 -9.18 10.79
N GLY A 89 -8.90 -7.86 10.56
CA GLY A 89 -9.67 -6.93 11.40
C GLY A 89 -9.01 -6.55 12.73
N ARG A 90 -7.74 -6.93 12.93
CA ARG A 90 -6.93 -6.58 14.10
C ARG A 90 -6.03 -5.38 13.81
N VAL A 91 -5.71 -4.61 14.85
CA VAL A 91 -4.61 -3.64 14.82
C VAL A 91 -3.47 -4.19 15.65
N VAL A 92 -2.31 -4.38 15.03
CA VAL A 92 -1.13 -4.99 15.64
C VAL A 92 0.08 -4.07 15.48
N ASP A 93 1.08 -4.24 16.35
CA ASP A 93 2.38 -3.61 16.20
C ASP A 93 3.27 -4.35 15.18
N ALA A 94 4.53 -3.91 15.03
CA ALA A 94 5.49 -4.48 14.08
C ALA A 94 5.91 -5.93 14.41
N LEU A 95 5.70 -6.40 15.65
CA LEU A 95 5.96 -7.77 16.08
C LEU A 95 4.69 -8.64 16.01
N GLY A 96 3.57 -8.07 15.55
CA GLY A 96 2.28 -8.72 15.45
C GLY A 96 1.54 -8.83 16.78
N VAL A 97 1.94 -8.08 17.82
CA VAL A 97 1.21 -8.02 19.10
C VAL A 97 -0.01 -7.11 18.93
N PRO A 98 -1.22 -7.55 19.30
CA PRO A 98 -2.40 -6.71 19.21
C PRO A 98 -2.39 -5.50 20.14
N ILE A 99 -2.72 -4.34 19.57
CA ILE A 99 -2.82 -3.05 20.28
C ILE A 99 -4.22 -2.45 20.23
N ASP A 100 -5.20 -3.22 19.73
CA ASP A 100 -6.60 -2.81 19.58
C ASP A 100 -7.47 -3.08 20.82
N GLY A 101 -6.90 -3.63 21.91
CA GLY A 101 -7.62 -3.96 23.13
C GLY A 101 -8.58 -5.16 23.01
N LYS A 102 -8.60 -5.88 21.88
CA LYS A 102 -9.50 -7.02 21.64
C LYS A 102 -8.95 -8.37 22.15
N GLY A 103 -7.96 -8.35 23.05
CA GLY A 103 -7.30 -9.55 23.57
C GLY A 103 -6.27 -10.16 22.62
N ALA A 104 -5.75 -11.34 22.96
CA ALA A 104 -4.72 -12.02 22.17
C ALA A 104 -5.23 -12.52 20.81
N LEU A 105 -4.31 -12.85 19.89
CA LEU A 105 -4.65 -13.56 18.65
C LEU A 105 -4.88 -15.04 18.95
N SER A 106 -6.00 -15.59 18.50
CA SER A 106 -6.21 -17.04 18.44
C SER A 106 -5.51 -17.65 17.21
N ASP A 107 -5.44 -18.99 17.15
CA ASP A 107 -5.13 -19.82 15.98
C ASP A 107 -4.36 -19.13 14.82
N HIS A 108 -3.07 -18.90 15.05
CA HIS A 108 -2.16 -18.31 14.09
C HIS A 108 -0.89 -19.15 13.97
N GLU A 109 -0.31 -19.17 12.78
CA GLU A 109 1.03 -19.70 12.57
C GLU A 109 2.06 -18.57 12.71
N ARG A 110 3.31 -18.91 12.99
CA ARG A 110 4.41 -17.94 12.94
C ARG A 110 5.15 -18.07 11.63
N ARG A 111 5.48 -16.94 11.00
CA ARG A 111 6.28 -16.88 9.77
C ARG A 111 7.46 -15.95 9.96
N ARG A 112 8.63 -16.38 9.49
CA ARG A 112 9.84 -15.54 9.47
C ARG A 112 9.62 -14.30 8.62
N LEU A 113 10.11 -13.15 9.08
CA LEU A 113 10.00 -11.89 8.34
C LEU A 113 10.85 -11.92 7.07
N GLU A 114 12.09 -12.41 7.20
CA GLU A 114 13.02 -12.50 6.10
C GLU A 114 12.98 -13.89 5.48
N VAL A 115 12.21 -14.00 4.39
CA VAL A 115 12.18 -15.17 3.53
C VAL A 115 12.61 -14.78 2.12
N LYS A 116 13.37 -15.67 1.47
CA LYS A 116 13.75 -15.45 0.07
C LYS A 116 12.50 -15.37 -0.79
N ALA A 117 12.39 -14.30 -1.58
CA ALA A 117 11.28 -14.13 -2.50
C ALA A 117 11.27 -15.23 -3.57
N LEU A 118 10.08 -15.55 -4.08
CA LEU A 118 9.89 -16.53 -5.15
C LEU A 118 10.76 -16.21 -6.37
N GLY A 119 11.30 -17.27 -6.96
CA GLY A 119 12.15 -17.21 -8.15
C GLY A 119 11.37 -16.85 -9.41
N ILE A 120 12.07 -16.66 -10.54
CA ILE A 120 11.43 -16.28 -11.82
C ILE A 120 10.46 -17.37 -12.31
N ILE A 121 10.86 -18.64 -12.22
CA ILE A 121 10.09 -19.80 -12.72
C ILE A 121 8.74 -19.94 -12.00
N GLU A 122 8.69 -19.59 -10.72
CA GLU A 122 7.50 -19.71 -9.88
C GLU A 122 6.51 -18.56 -10.08
N ARG A 123 6.93 -17.46 -10.73
CA ARG A 123 6.09 -16.28 -10.95
C ARG A 123 5.22 -16.49 -12.18
N LYS A 124 4.00 -15.97 -12.10
CA LYS A 124 3.09 -15.84 -13.24
C LYS A 124 3.07 -14.40 -13.73
N PHE A 125 2.76 -14.22 -15.01
CA PHE A 125 2.49 -12.89 -15.54
C PHE A 125 1.29 -12.26 -14.85
N VAL A 126 1.35 -10.95 -14.62
CA VAL A 126 0.23 -10.18 -14.10
C VAL A 126 -0.81 -10.02 -15.22
N HIS A 127 -1.98 -10.63 -15.04
CA HIS A 127 -3.07 -10.62 -16.03
C HIS A 127 -4.46 -10.43 -15.41
N GLU A 128 -4.56 -10.46 -14.07
CA GLU A 128 -5.81 -10.25 -13.35
C GLU A 128 -5.86 -8.81 -12.81
N PRO A 129 -6.94 -8.05 -13.04
CA PRO A 129 -7.08 -6.70 -12.50
C PRO A 129 -7.27 -6.72 -10.98
N MET A 130 -6.69 -5.74 -10.30
CA MET A 130 -7.03 -5.34 -8.94
C MET A 130 -7.74 -3.99 -9.03
N GLN A 131 -9.07 -4.01 -8.94
CA GLN A 131 -9.90 -2.82 -9.13
C GLN A 131 -9.80 -1.91 -7.93
N THR A 132 -9.45 -0.66 -8.15
CA THR A 132 -9.36 0.36 -7.09
C THR A 132 -10.69 1.05 -6.82
N GLY A 133 -11.60 1.03 -7.79
CA GLY A 133 -12.84 1.81 -7.72
C GLY A 133 -12.62 3.29 -8.07
N LEU A 134 -11.40 3.69 -8.43
CA LEU A 134 -11.04 5.04 -8.81
C LEU A 134 -10.91 5.13 -10.32
N LYS A 135 -11.79 5.91 -10.96
CA LYS A 135 -11.81 6.07 -12.43
C LYS A 135 -10.43 6.39 -12.98
N ALA A 136 -9.74 7.37 -12.38
CA ALA A 136 -8.41 7.80 -12.80
C ALA A 136 -7.36 6.67 -12.80
N VAL A 137 -7.42 5.74 -11.82
CA VAL A 137 -6.46 4.64 -11.72
C VAL A 137 -6.86 3.51 -12.66
N ASP A 138 -8.09 3.00 -12.53
CA ASP A 138 -8.54 1.82 -13.26
C ASP A 138 -8.56 2.03 -14.79
N SER A 139 -8.76 3.28 -15.25
CA SER A 139 -8.73 3.63 -16.67
C SER A 139 -7.33 3.97 -17.22
N LEU A 140 -6.53 4.77 -16.50
CA LEU A 140 -5.29 5.37 -17.06
C LEU A 140 -4.00 4.73 -16.53
N VAL A 141 -4.05 4.14 -15.33
CA VAL A 141 -2.90 3.57 -14.61
C VAL A 141 -3.34 2.26 -13.93
N PRO A 142 -3.79 1.25 -14.71
CA PRO A 142 -4.40 0.06 -14.17
C PRO A 142 -3.40 -0.75 -13.33
N ILE A 143 -3.90 -1.32 -12.23
CA ILE A 143 -3.12 -2.13 -11.29
C ILE A 143 -3.58 -3.58 -11.39
N GLY A 144 -2.65 -4.50 -11.59
CA GLY A 144 -2.92 -5.94 -11.61
C GLY A 144 -2.53 -6.65 -10.33
N ARG A 145 -3.12 -7.82 -10.07
CA ARG A 145 -2.75 -8.69 -8.94
C ARG A 145 -1.32 -9.21 -9.11
N GLY A 146 -0.45 -8.93 -8.14
CA GLY A 146 0.98 -9.22 -8.21
C GLY A 146 1.84 -8.07 -8.74
N GLN A 147 1.24 -6.94 -9.13
CA GLN A 147 1.95 -5.71 -9.46
C GLN A 147 2.40 -4.96 -8.20
N ARG A 148 3.51 -4.22 -8.31
CA ARG A 148 3.92 -3.21 -7.33
C ARG A 148 3.70 -1.84 -7.95
N GLU A 149 2.78 -1.07 -7.40
CA GLU A 149 2.45 0.28 -7.88
C GLU A 149 2.76 1.30 -6.78
N LEU A 150 3.58 2.31 -7.13
CA LEU A 150 4.02 3.34 -6.19
C LEU A 150 3.04 4.51 -6.19
N ILE A 151 2.57 4.92 -5.00
CA ILE A 151 1.80 6.15 -4.81
C ILE A 151 2.75 7.21 -4.22
N ILE A 152 3.12 8.19 -5.03
CA ILE A 152 4.07 9.26 -4.66
C ILE A 152 3.46 10.66 -4.87
N GLY A 153 3.83 11.60 -4.01
CA GLY A 153 3.38 12.99 -4.05
C GLY A 153 3.62 13.71 -2.72
N ASP A 154 3.38 15.02 -2.69
CA ASP A 154 3.65 15.87 -1.53
C ASP A 154 2.74 15.57 -0.33
N ARG A 155 3.01 16.20 0.81
CA ARG A 155 2.16 16.11 2.00
C ARG A 155 0.72 16.54 1.63
N GLN A 156 -0.29 15.84 2.19
CA GLN A 156 -1.71 16.16 2.02
C GLN A 156 -2.25 16.10 0.57
N THR A 157 -1.63 15.32 -0.31
CA THR A 157 -2.05 15.15 -1.73
C THR A 157 -3.02 13.99 -1.98
N GLY A 158 -3.54 13.34 -0.93
CA GLY A 158 -4.48 12.23 -1.06
C GLY A 158 -3.85 10.84 -1.25
N LYS A 159 -2.55 10.65 -0.95
CA LYS A 159 -1.90 9.32 -1.00
C LYS A 159 -2.64 8.27 -0.16
N THR A 160 -2.92 8.60 1.10
CA THR A 160 -3.67 7.73 2.02
C THR A 160 -5.10 7.51 1.55
N ALA A 161 -5.71 8.52 0.94
CA ALA A 161 -7.06 8.45 0.39
C ALA A 161 -7.17 7.38 -0.70
N ILE A 162 -6.26 7.41 -1.67
CA ILE A 162 -6.19 6.42 -2.76
C ILE A 162 -6.04 5.01 -2.20
N ALA A 163 -5.15 4.83 -1.22
CA ALA A 163 -4.91 3.52 -0.60
C ALA A 163 -6.13 2.99 0.15
N ILE A 164 -6.81 3.83 0.94
CA ILE A 164 -8.00 3.42 1.69
C ILE A 164 -9.15 3.10 0.73
N ASP A 165 -9.42 3.95 -0.27
CA ASP A 165 -10.49 3.70 -1.24
C ASP A 165 -10.28 2.39 -1.99
N THR A 166 -9.02 2.11 -2.36
CA THR A 166 -8.63 0.83 -2.97
C THR A 166 -8.95 -0.35 -2.05
N ILE A 167 -8.61 -0.27 -0.75
CA ILE A 167 -8.91 -1.31 0.24
C ILE A 167 -10.43 -1.49 0.40
N LEU A 168 -11.17 -0.39 0.52
CA LEU A 168 -12.63 -0.42 0.69
C LEU A 168 -13.32 -1.04 -0.53
N ASN A 169 -12.86 -0.76 -1.75
CA ASN A 169 -13.42 -1.36 -2.96
C ASN A 169 -13.26 -2.89 -2.99
N GLN A 170 -12.23 -3.43 -2.34
CA GLN A 170 -12.06 -4.89 -2.24
C GLN A 170 -13.18 -5.56 -1.45
N LYS A 171 -13.93 -4.80 -0.62
CA LYS A 171 -15.11 -5.31 0.08
C LYS A 171 -16.06 -5.98 -0.89
N GLN A 172 -16.49 -5.33 -1.97
CA GLN A 172 -17.47 -5.94 -2.89
C GLN A 172 -16.94 -7.22 -3.56
N MET A 173 -15.64 -7.26 -3.88
CA MET A 173 -14.98 -8.41 -4.48
C MET A 173 -14.86 -9.57 -3.48
N ASN A 174 -14.55 -9.27 -2.22
CA ASN A 174 -14.36 -10.25 -1.16
C ASN A 174 -15.71 -10.70 -0.54
N SER A 175 -16.68 -9.78 -0.41
CA SER A 175 -18.03 -10.01 0.14
C SER A 175 -18.94 -10.85 -0.76
N ARG A 176 -18.53 -11.14 -2.00
CA ARG A 176 -19.09 -12.30 -2.73
C ARG A 176 -18.81 -13.63 -2.00
N GLY A 177 -18.00 -13.61 -0.93
CA GLY A 177 -18.16 -14.40 0.29
C GLY A 177 -18.44 -13.50 1.52
N THR A 178 -19.67 -13.57 2.04
CA THR A 178 -20.24 -13.04 3.29
C THR A 178 -19.51 -11.96 4.15
N ASN A 179 -20.25 -10.85 4.35
CA ASN A 179 -20.31 -9.89 5.49
C ASN A 179 -19.51 -8.55 5.47
N GLU A 180 -20.16 -7.52 6.03
CA GLU A 180 -20.07 -6.04 5.84
C GLU A 180 -19.03 -5.34 6.77
N MET A 181 -18.58 -4.06 6.68
CA MET A 181 -19.13 -2.66 6.63
C MET A 181 -17.95 -1.67 6.28
N LEU A 182 -18.04 -0.60 5.45
CA LEU A 182 -18.53 0.82 5.59
C LEU A 182 -17.76 1.79 6.52
N PHE A 183 -17.19 2.91 5.99
CA PHE A 183 -17.22 4.33 6.51
C PHE A 183 -16.42 5.34 5.62
N TYR A 184 -16.87 6.61 5.59
CA TYR A 184 -16.44 7.78 4.77
C TYR A 184 -15.77 8.91 5.60
N HIS A 185 -14.93 9.76 4.99
CA HIS A 185 -15.03 11.26 4.90
C HIS A 185 -13.80 11.98 4.26
N GLY A 186 -14.00 12.45 3.01
CA GLY A 186 -13.36 13.50 2.16
C GLY A 186 -11.93 14.07 2.29
N ILE A 187 -11.19 14.02 1.15
CA ILE A 187 -10.31 14.95 0.39
C ILE A 187 -10.16 14.37 -1.05
N ARG A 188 -10.18 15.19 -2.12
CA ARG A 188 -10.08 14.73 -3.53
C ARG A 188 -8.70 14.12 -3.87
N GLN A 189 -8.65 13.04 -4.66
CA GLN A 189 -7.40 12.41 -5.09
C GLN A 189 -6.75 13.20 -6.26
N ALA A 190 -5.51 13.63 -6.09
CA ALA A 190 -4.77 14.38 -7.11
C ALA A 190 -3.83 13.44 -7.89
N ILE A 191 -4.33 12.81 -8.96
CA ILE A 191 -3.54 11.90 -9.82
C ILE A 191 -3.04 12.64 -11.06
N ASN A 192 -1.71 12.66 -11.26
CA ASN A 192 -1.10 13.28 -12.42
C ASN A 192 -0.93 12.28 -13.58
N VAL A 193 -1.95 12.20 -14.44
CA VAL A 193 -2.06 11.25 -15.57
C VAL A 193 -0.82 11.18 -16.48
N GLY A 194 -0.14 12.30 -16.72
CA GLY A 194 1.02 12.35 -17.62
C GLY A 194 2.32 11.80 -17.02
N LEU A 195 2.45 11.81 -15.69
CA LEU A 195 3.62 11.25 -15.00
C LEU A 195 3.35 9.84 -14.46
N SER A 196 2.08 9.52 -14.20
CA SER A 196 1.69 8.21 -13.69
C SER A 196 1.69 7.14 -14.80
N VAL A 197 2.42 6.05 -14.55
CA VAL A 197 2.63 4.96 -15.51
C VAL A 197 2.46 3.60 -14.86
N SER A 198 1.68 2.73 -15.48
CA SER A 198 1.62 1.30 -15.14
C SER A 198 2.47 0.55 -16.16
N ARG A 199 3.53 -0.13 -15.70
CA ARG A 199 4.40 -0.94 -16.58
C ARG A 199 3.74 -2.23 -17.06
N VAL A 200 2.71 -2.70 -16.35
CA VAL A 200 1.87 -3.83 -16.80
C VAL A 200 0.87 -3.37 -17.86
N GLY A 201 0.40 -2.12 -17.77
CA GLY A 201 -0.48 -1.51 -18.76
C GLY A 201 -1.81 -2.26 -18.92
N SER A 202 -2.32 -2.32 -20.15
CA SER A 202 -3.64 -2.89 -20.43
C SER A 202 -3.80 -4.39 -20.13
N ALA A 203 -2.71 -5.12 -19.85
CA ALA A 203 -2.78 -6.50 -19.37
C ALA A 203 -3.42 -6.61 -17.98
N ALA A 204 -3.39 -5.52 -17.21
CA ALA A 204 -4.06 -5.40 -15.92
C ALA A 204 -5.50 -4.84 -16.01
N GLN A 205 -6.08 -4.74 -17.22
CA GLN A 205 -7.44 -4.22 -17.41
C GLN A 205 -8.43 -5.31 -17.80
N LEU A 206 -9.69 -5.10 -17.44
CA LEU A 206 -10.80 -5.84 -18.06
C LEU A 206 -10.87 -5.50 -19.55
N LYS A 207 -11.25 -6.49 -20.37
CA LYS A 207 -11.38 -6.32 -21.83
C LYS A 207 -12.24 -5.12 -22.22
N ALA A 208 -13.38 -4.94 -21.55
CA ALA A 208 -14.26 -3.80 -21.78
C ALA A 208 -13.59 -2.46 -21.44
N MET A 209 -12.95 -2.35 -20.27
CA MET A 209 -12.21 -1.14 -19.89
C MET A 209 -11.08 -0.82 -20.88
N LYS A 210 -10.35 -1.85 -21.33
CA LYS A 210 -9.29 -1.71 -22.34
C LYS A 210 -9.82 -1.14 -23.67
N GLN A 211 -11.00 -1.58 -24.11
CA GLN A 211 -11.60 -1.09 -25.35
C GLN A 211 -12.01 0.39 -25.26
N VAL A 212 -12.51 0.83 -24.10
CA VAL A 212 -13.00 2.21 -23.94
C VAL A 212 -11.89 3.22 -23.62
N CYS A 213 -10.80 2.80 -22.97
CA CYS A 213 -9.71 3.70 -22.56
C CYS A 213 -8.60 3.89 -23.59
N GLY A 214 -8.61 3.13 -24.70
CA GLY A 214 -7.48 2.99 -25.61
C GLY A 214 -6.91 4.32 -26.14
N SER A 215 -7.77 5.28 -26.50
CA SER A 215 -7.33 6.59 -27.01
C SER A 215 -7.18 7.67 -25.93
N SER A 216 -7.81 7.49 -24.76
CA SER A 216 -7.97 8.54 -23.75
C SER A 216 -6.63 9.07 -23.21
N LYS A 217 -5.65 8.18 -22.98
CA LYS A 217 -4.33 8.59 -22.47
C LYS A 217 -3.55 9.44 -23.48
N LEU A 218 -3.65 9.13 -24.78
CA LEU A 218 -3.01 9.89 -25.84
C LEU A 218 -3.67 11.26 -26.01
N GLU A 219 -5.01 11.31 -26.01
CA GLU A 219 -5.77 12.56 -26.09
C GLU A 219 -5.46 13.50 -24.91
N LEU A 220 -5.35 12.96 -23.68
CA LEU A 220 -4.97 13.74 -22.50
C LEU A 220 -3.51 14.23 -22.54
N ALA A 221 -2.60 13.47 -23.17
CA ALA A 221 -1.22 13.91 -23.37
C ALA A 221 -1.16 15.06 -24.38
N GLN A 222 -1.83 14.93 -25.54
CA GLN A 222 -1.95 15.98 -26.54
C GLN A 222 -2.60 17.25 -25.97
N TYR A 223 -3.69 17.10 -25.20
CA TYR A 223 -4.33 18.21 -24.53
C TYR A 223 -3.37 19.01 -23.64
N ARG A 224 -2.54 18.34 -22.85
CA ARG A 224 -1.59 19.02 -21.95
C ARG A 224 -0.53 19.81 -22.70
N GLU A 225 0.00 19.22 -23.77
CA GLU A 225 0.97 19.89 -24.63
C GLU A 225 0.35 21.16 -25.22
N VAL A 226 -0.81 21.03 -25.88
CA VAL A 226 -1.51 22.14 -26.53
C VAL A 226 -2.00 23.19 -25.52
N ALA A 227 -2.50 22.78 -24.36
CA ALA A 227 -2.96 23.70 -23.32
C ALA A 227 -1.84 24.58 -22.75
N ALA A 228 -0.61 24.08 -22.70
CA ALA A 228 0.54 24.90 -22.29
C ALA A 228 0.85 26.00 -23.32
N PHE A 229 0.73 25.71 -24.62
CA PHE A 229 0.97 26.69 -25.70
C PHE A 229 -0.19 27.68 -25.87
N ALA A 230 -1.43 27.20 -25.71
CA ALA A 230 -2.63 28.01 -25.87
C ALA A 230 -2.76 29.16 -24.85
N GLN A 231 -2.03 29.11 -23.73
CA GLN A 231 -1.98 30.21 -22.74
C GLN A 231 -1.32 31.48 -23.29
N PHE A 232 -0.52 31.37 -24.35
CA PHE A 232 0.26 32.48 -24.91
C PHE A 232 -0.24 32.95 -26.28
N GLY A 233 -1.22 32.26 -26.89
CA GLY A 233 -1.76 32.59 -28.22
C GLY A 233 -3.07 33.37 -28.14
N SER A 234 -3.23 34.40 -28.97
CA SER A 234 -4.46 35.19 -29.05
C SER A 234 -5.55 34.56 -29.93
N ASP A 235 -5.16 33.80 -30.95
CA ASP A 235 -6.07 33.16 -31.92
C ASP A 235 -5.75 31.67 -32.06
N LEU A 236 -6.74 30.84 -31.79
CA LEU A 236 -6.66 29.38 -31.92
C LEU A 236 -7.57 28.94 -33.07
N ASP A 237 -7.08 28.07 -33.94
CA ASP A 237 -7.89 27.48 -35.00
C ASP A 237 -8.98 26.54 -34.43
N ALA A 238 -10.00 26.24 -35.24
CA ALA A 238 -11.15 25.46 -34.79
C ALA A 238 -10.77 24.06 -34.30
N ALA A 239 -9.73 23.44 -34.90
CA ALA A 239 -9.24 22.13 -34.49
C ALA A 239 -8.59 22.17 -33.10
N THR A 240 -7.74 23.18 -32.83
CA THR A 240 -7.13 23.37 -31.50
C THR A 240 -8.18 23.68 -30.44
N GLN A 241 -9.16 24.53 -30.76
CA GLN A 241 -10.26 24.81 -29.83
C GLN A 241 -11.07 23.56 -29.49
N ALA A 242 -11.37 22.71 -30.47
CA ALA A 242 -12.07 21.45 -30.25
C ALA A 242 -11.25 20.49 -29.35
N LEU A 243 -9.95 20.37 -29.60
CA LEU A 243 -9.04 19.55 -28.79
C LEU A 243 -8.95 20.06 -27.34
N LEU A 244 -8.82 21.36 -27.12
CA LEU A 244 -8.80 21.95 -25.78
C LEU A 244 -10.13 21.76 -25.05
N ASN A 245 -11.24 22.00 -25.74
CA ASN A 245 -12.59 21.81 -25.19
C ASN A 245 -12.83 20.35 -24.79
N ARG A 246 -12.45 19.39 -25.64
CA ARG A 246 -12.58 17.97 -25.36
C ARG A 246 -11.63 17.53 -24.24
N GLY A 247 -10.37 17.94 -24.30
CA GLY A 247 -9.36 17.62 -23.31
C GLY A 247 -9.71 18.14 -21.91
N ALA A 248 -10.23 19.35 -21.80
CA ALA A 248 -10.73 19.90 -20.53
C ALA A 248 -11.81 19.00 -19.91
N ARG A 249 -12.77 18.52 -20.72
CA ARG A 249 -13.83 17.61 -20.26
C ARG A 249 -13.27 16.25 -19.85
N LEU A 250 -12.38 15.68 -20.66
CA LEU A 250 -11.69 14.43 -20.34
C LEU A 250 -10.86 14.53 -19.06
N THR A 251 -10.38 15.71 -18.66
CA THR A 251 -9.72 15.90 -17.36
C THR A 251 -10.68 16.01 -16.16
N GLU A 252 -11.92 16.43 -16.40
CA GLU A 252 -12.95 16.49 -15.35
C GLU A 252 -13.54 15.11 -15.04
N VAL A 253 -13.77 14.29 -16.07
CA VAL A 253 -14.39 12.96 -15.95
C VAL A 253 -13.73 12.06 -14.89
N PRO A 254 -12.39 11.87 -14.84
CA PRO A 254 -11.79 10.95 -13.88
C PRO A 254 -11.80 11.48 -12.43
N LYS A 255 -12.25 12.73 -12.19
CA LYS A 255 -12.37 13.27 -10.83
C LYS A 255 -13.45 12.50 -10.07
N GLN A 256 -13.17 12.25 -8.80
CA GLN A 256 -14.05 11.47 -7.95
C GLN A 256 -13.99 12.01 -6.53
N PRO A 257 -15.09 11.99 -5.78
CA PRO A 257 -15.04 12.15 -4.33
C PRO A 257 -14.31 10.96 -3.69
N GLN A 258 -13.74 11.19 -2.51
CA GLN A 258 -13.10 10.14 -1.73
C GLN A 258 -14.12 9.20 -1.11
N TYR A 259 -13.73 7.95 -0.88
CA TYR A 259 -14.52 6.91 -0.22
C TYR A 259 -15.77 6.48 -0.98
N GLU A 260 -16.01 7.04 -2.16
CA GLU A 260 -17.09 6.67 -3.08
C GLU A 260 -16.51 5.85 -4.24
N PRO A 261 -15.96 4.63 -4.02
CA PRO A 261 -15.45 3.82 -5.12
C PRO A 261 -16.60 3.48 -6.08
N LEU A 262 -16.35 3.62 -7.38
CA LEU A 262 -17.34 3.39 -8.41
C LEU A 262 -17.21 1.94 -8.92
N PRO A 263 -18.32 1.16 -8.98
CA PRO A 263 -18.31 -0.16 -9.60
C PRO A 263 -17.81 -0.12 -11.04
N ILE A 264 -17.11 -1.16 -11.46
CA ILE A 264 -16.39 -1.17 -12.74
C ILE A 264 -17.32 -0.97 -13.94
N GLU A 265 -18.56 -1.46 -13.86
CA GLU A 265 -19.57 -1.32 -14.91
C GLU A 265 -19.93 0.15 -15.13
N LYS A 266 -20.12 0.90 -14.03
CA LYS A 266 -20.38 2.33 -14.08
C LYS A 266 -19.17 3.11 -14.58
N GLN A 267 -17.96 2.73 -14.15
CA GLN A 267 -16.74 3.35 -14.67
C GLN A 267 -16.65 3.20 -16.19
N ILE A 268 -16.90 1.99 -16.72
CA ILE A 268 -16.84 1.72 -18.17
C ILE A 268 -17.83 2.61 -18.93
N VAL A 269 -19.08 2.73 -18.46
CA VAL A 269 -20.11 3.56 -19.11
C VAL A 269 -19.71 5.05 -19.09
N VAL A 270 -19.24 5.56 -17.96
CA VAL A 270 -18.83 6.96 -17.82
C VAL A 270 -17.64 7.28 -18.72
N ILE A 271 -16.62 6.41 -18.74
CA ILE A 271 -15.43 6.60 -19.59
C ILE A 271 -15.80 6.46 -21.07
N TYR A 272 -16.64 5.50 -21.43
CA TYR A 272 -17.13 5.35 -22.80
C TYR A 272 -17.85 6.62 -23.28
N ALA A 273 -18.75 7.16 -22.46
CA ALA A 273 -19.48 8.38 -22.78
C ALA A 273 -18.54 9.56 -23.04
N ALA A 274 -17.54 9.72 -22.17
CA ALA A 274 -16.53 10.77 -22.29
C ALA A 274 -15.66 10.62 -23.55
N VAL A 275 -15.12 9.43 -23.82
CA VAL A 275 -14.22 9.16 -24.94
C VAL A 275 -14.94 9.25 -26.29
N ASN A 276 -16.23 8.93 -26.35
CA ASN A 276 -17.03 9.03 -27.58
C ASN A 276 -17.70 10.41 -27.76
N GLY A 277 -17.34 11.41 -26.95
CA GLY A 277 -17.77 12.79 -27.12
C GLY A 277 -19.19 13.09 -26.68
N PHE A 278 -19.86 12.18 -25.96
CA PHE A 278 -21.20 12.44 -25.42
C PHE A 278 -21.18 13.56 -24.36
N CYS A 279 -20.03 13.81 -23.75
CA CYS A 279 -19.81 14.92 -22.82
C CYS A 279 -19.43 16.24 -23.50
N ASP A 280 -19.15 16.26 -24.81
CA ASP A 280 -18.54 17.43 -25.50
C ASP A 280 -19.46 18.67 -25.51
N ARG A 281 -20.77 18.47 -25.44
CA ARG A 281 -21.77 19.56 -25.38
C ARG A 281 -22.08 20.03 -23.96
N MET A 282 -21.57 19.34 -22.94
CA MET A 282 -21.85 19.70 -21.55
C MET A 282 -20.95 20.83 -21.07
N PRO A 283 -21.47 21.75 -20.24
CA PRO A 283 -20.65 22.67 -19.44
C PRO A 283 -19.72 21.91 -18.49
N LEU A 284 -18.49 22.39 -18.29
CA LEU A 284 -17.46 21.73 -17.47
C LEU A 284 -17.91 21.48 -16.02
N ASP A 285 -18.60 22.44 -15.42
CA ASP A 285 -19.14 22.39 -14.06
C ASP A 285 -20.21 21.30 -13.87
N ARG A 286 -20.83 20.84 -14.96
CA ARG A 286 -21.89 19.82 -14.94
C ARG A 286 -21.40 18.40 -15.26
N ILE A 287 -20.13 18.20 -15.60
CA ILE A 287 -19.60 16.87 -15.94
C ILE A 287 -19.72 15.90 -14.75
N SER A 288 -19.45 16.38 -13.54
CA SER A 288 -19.61 15.59 -12.33
C SER A 288 -21.05 15.12 -12.06
N GLN A 289 -22.05 15.79 -12.64
CA GLN A 289 -23.47 15.42 -12.50
C GLN A 289 -23.85 14.30 -13.46
N TYR A 290 -23.11 14.12 -14.55
CA TYR A 290 -23.34 13.05 -15.52
C TYR A 290 -23.30 11.65 -14.86
N GLU A 291 -22.49 11.51 -13.82
CA GLU A 291 -22.35 10.27 -13.04
C GLU A 291 -23.51 9.99 -12.09
N LYS A 292 -24.29 11.03 -11.76
CA LYS A 292 -25.40 10.97 -10.78
C LYS A 292 -26.76 10.82 -11.46
N ALA A 293 -26.83 11.01 -12.77
CA ALA A 293 -28.04 10.76 -13.53
C ALA A 293 -28.35 9.24 -13.51
N PRO A 294 -29.56 8.81 -13.12
CA PRO A 294 -29.94 7.42 -13.27
C PRO A 294 -29.94 7.07 -14.77
N CYS A 295 -29.23 6.00 -15.13
CA CYS A 295 -29.43 5.32 -16.41
C CYS A 295 -30.82 4.68 -16.45
#